data_AF-A0A960J2N3-F1
#
_entry.id   AF-A0A960J2N3-F1
#
_cell.length_a   1.000
_cell.length_b   1.000
_cell.length_c   1.000
_cell.angle_alpha   90.00
_cell.angle_beta   90.00
_cell.angle_gamma   90.00
#
_symmetry.space_group_name_H-M   'P 1'
#
loop_
_entity.id
_entity.type
_entity.pdbx_description
1 polymer ?
#
loop_
_entity_poly.entity_id
_entity_poly.type
_entity_poly.pdbx_seq_one_letter_code
_entity_poly.pdbx_strand_id
1 'polypeptide(L)'
;MSPPDALAPFVEAPEDAAIIIDYDGTLSPIVDDPTEALPLDGVPELLDQLTRRYGRVAVVSGRPLAFLLDVLPHSLILTGLYGLEALSGGRRFDHPQGGAWREVIDDV
;
A
#
# COMPACT_ATOMS: atom_id res chain seq x y z
N MET A 1 16.37 -19.58 4.05
CA MET A 1 15.45 -20.07 5.09
C MET A 1 14.13 -20.37 4.41
N SER A 2 13.53 -21.54 4.64
CA SER A 2 12.20 -21.82 4.09
C SER A 2 11.16 -20.93 4.79
N PRO A 3 10.15 -20.42 4.07
CA PRO A 3 9.06 -19.68 4.71
C PRO A 3 8.35 -20.58 5.73
N PRO A 4 7.73 -20.00 6.78
CA PRO A 4 6.87 -20.76 7.69
C PRO A 4 5.81 -21.52 6.91
N ASP A 5 5.42 -22.72 7.38
CA ASP A 5 4.41 -23.56 6.71
C ASP A 5 3.10 -22.81 6.44
N ALA A 6 2.74 -21.86 7.32
CA ALA A 6 1.56 -21.02 7.14
C ALA A 6 1.60 -20.15 5.87
N LEU A 7 2.79 -19.85 5.33
CA LEU A 7 2.97 -19.10 4.10
C LEU A 7 3.06 -20.00 2.85
N ALA A 8 3.18 -21.32 3.02
CA ALA A 8 3.36 -22.25 1.90
C ALA A 8 2.29 -22.08 0.81
N PRO A 9 0.98 -21.96 1.12
CA PRO A 9 -0.05 -21.78 0.09
C PRO A 9 0.16 -20.53 -0.77
N PHE A 10 0.63 -19.43 -0.17
CA PHE A 10 0.89 -18.16 -0.87
C PHE A 10 2.15 -18.21 -1.73
N VAL A 11 3.09 -19.12 -1.43
CA VAL A 11 4.32 -19.31 -2.19
C VAL A 11 4.10 -20.28 -3.35
N GLU A 12 3.26 -21.30 -3.14
CA GLU A 12 2.92 -22.36 -4.10
C GLU A 12 1.96 -21.87 -5.20
N ALA A 13 1.01 -21.00 -4.87
CA ALA A 13 0.05 -20.43 -5.82
C ALA A 13 0.01 -18.89 -5.73
N PRO A 14 1.10 -18.18 -6.09
CA PRO A 14 1.20 -16.74 -5.91
C PRO A 14 0.20 -15.95 -6.77
N GLU A 15 -0.16 -16.45 -7.96
CA GLU A 15 -1.16 -15.84 -8.83
C GLU A 15 -2.58 -15.80 -8.23
N ASP A 16 -2.88 -16.73 -7.31
CA ASP A 16 -4.15 -16.79 -6.56
C ASP A 16 -4.06 -16.08 -5.19
N ALA A 17 -2.90 -15.51 -4.87
CA ALA A 17 -2.61 -14.86 -3.61
C ALA A 17 -2.59 -13.32 -3.73
N ALA A 18 -2.87 -12.68 -2.60
CA ALA A 18 -2.75 -11.24 -2.42
C ALA A 18 -1.77 -10.91 -1.30
N ILE A 19 -0.93 -9.91 -1.53
CA ILE A 19 -0.10 -9.27 -0.51
C ILE A 19 -0.70 -7.89 -0.23
N ILE A 20 -1.09 -7.62 1.01
CA ILE A 20 -1.71 -6.36 1.42
C ILE A 20 -0.95 -5.87 2.65
N ILE A 21 -0.34 -4.70 2.56
CA ILE A 21 0.62 -4.21 3.55
C ILE A 21 0.26 -2.78 3.96
N ASP A 22 0.44 -2.47 5.24
CA ASP A 22 0.40 -1.11 5.76
C ASP A 22 1.64 -0.28 5.34
N TYR A 23 1.60 1.04 5.48
CA TYR A 23 2.72 1.92 5.13
C TYR A 23 3.58 2.34 6.34
N ASP A 24 3.04 3.18 7.23
CA ASP A 24 3.79 3.79 8.33
C ASP A 24 4.14 2.76 9.42
N GLY A 25 5.41 2.66 9.78
CA GLY A 25 5.90 1.64 10.70
C GLY A 25 6.01 0.23 10.09
N THR A 26 5.66 0.06 8.82
CA THR A 26 5.75 -1.22 8.11
C THR A 26 6.71 -1.14 6.92
N LEU A 27 6.45 -0.25 5.96
CA LEU A 27 7.28 -0.01 4.78
C LEU A 27 8.14 1.24 4.91
N SER A 28 7.75 2.15 5.81
CA SER A 28 8.45 3.39 6.18
C SER A 28 8.66 3.41 7.70
N PRO A 29 9.75 4.00 8.23
CA PRO A 29 9.86 4.26 9.67
C PRO A 29 8.75 5.19 10.16
N ILE A 30 8.41 5.08 11.45
CA ILE A 30 7.60 6.09 12.15
C ILE A 30 8.54 7.25 12.49
N VAL A 31 8.22 8.44 12.00
CA VAL A 31 9.04 9.67 12.14
C VAL A 31 8.18 10.82 12.70
N ASP A 32 8.84 11.79 13.32
CA ASP A 32 8.16 12.96 13.90
C ASP A 32 7.66 13.94 12.83
N ASP A 33 8.38 14.08 11.70
CA ASP A 33 7.93 14.86 10.54
C ASP A 33 7.26 13.91 9.52
N PRO A 34 5.92 14.01 9.33
CA PRO A 34 5.17 13.26 8.34
C PRO A 34 5.75 13.27 6.92
N THR A 35 6.47 14.32 6.52
CA THR A 35 7.03 14.45 5.17
C THR A 35 8.31 13.65 4.96
N GLU A 36 8.98 13.22 6.05
CA GLU A 36 10.18 12.40 6.03
C GLU A 36 9.88 10.89 6.07
N ALA A 37 8.61 10.50 6.09
CA ALA A 37 8.16 9.10 6.11
C ALA A 37 8.36 8.42 4.76
N LEU A 38 9.60 8.33 4.28
CA LEU A 38 9.98 7.70 3.03
C LEU A 38 10.08 6.17 3.18
N PRO A 39 9.77 5.39 2.13
CA PRO A 39 9.91 3.95 2.18
C PRO A 39 11.37 3.55 2.41
N LEU A 40 11.59 2.44 3.12
CA LEU A 40 12.92 1.88 3.34
C LEU A 40 13.60 1.54 2.00
N ASP A 41 14.93 1.64 1.99
CA ASP A 41 15.74 1.36 0.80
C ASP A 41 15.39 -0.01 0.17
N GLY A 42 15.11 -0.01 -1.13
CA GLY A 42 14.79 -1.21 -1.90
C GLY A 42 13.33 -1.69 -1.80
N VAL A 43 12.51 -1.10 -0.92
CA VAL A 43 11.09 -1.45 -0.79
C VAL A 43 10.30 -1.16 -2.07
N PRO A 44 10.39 0.03 -2.70
CA PRO A 44 9.66 0.31 -3.93
C PRO A 44 9.98 -0.70 -5.03
N GLU A 45 11.26 -1.03 -5.22
CA GLU A 45 11.71 -2.01 -6.20
C GLU A 45 11.15 -3.40 -5.89
N LEU A 46 11.24 -3.84 -4.64
CA LEU A 46 10.73 -5.15 -4.19
C LEU A 46 9.23 -5.29 -4.42
N LEU A 47 8.45 -4.28 -4.04
CA LEU A 47 7.00 -4.25 -4.23
C LEU A 47 6.65 -4.35 -5.72
N ASP A 48 7.37 -3.64 -6.58
CA ASP A 48 7.20 -3.76 -8.03
C ASP A 48 7.51 -5.18 -8.53
N GLN A 49 8.53 -5.87 -8.00
CA GLN A 49 8.78 -7.28 -8.35
C GLN A 49 7.66 -8.21 -7.89
N LEU A 50 7.11 -7.97 -6.69
CA LEU A 50 6.00 -8.76 -6.17
C LEU A 50 4.76 -8.63 -7.06
N THR A 51 4.49 -7.45 -7.63
CA THR A 51 3.34 -7.24 -8.53
C THR A 51 3.40 -8.11 -9.80
N ARG A 52 4.61 -8.50 -10.23
CA ARG A 52 4.81 -9.40 -11.37
C ARG A 52 4.60 -10.87 -11.04
N ARG A 53 4.57 -11.23 -9.75
CA ARG A 53 4.49 -12.61 -9.26
C ARG A 53 3.14 -12.93 -8.64
N TYR A 54 2.59 -12.00 -7.87
CA TYR A 54 1.37 -12.20 -7.10
C TYR A 54 0.14 -11.66 -7.84
N GLY A 55 -1.01 -12.31 -7.67
CA GLY A 55 -2.26 -11.88 -8.29
C GLY A 55 -2.66 -10.46 -7.91
N ARG A 56 -2.38 -10.06 -6.66
CA ARG A 56 -2.59 -8.70 -6.15
C ARG A 56 -1.47 -8.30 -5.18
N VAL A 57 -1.01 -7.06 -5.30
CA VAL A 57 -0.14 -6.43 -4.29
C VAL A 57 -0.69 -5.04 -4.01
N ALA A 58 -0.97 -4.77 -2.74
CA ALA A 58 -1.63 -3.54 -2.30
C ALA A 58 -0.93 -2.91 -1.11
N VAL A 59 -0.90 -1.58 -1.09
CA VAL A 59 -0.56 -0.78 0.10
C VAL A 59 -1.80 -0.07 0.59
N VAL A 60 -2.10 -0.24 1.88
CA VAL A 60 -3.18 0.43 2.59
C VAL A 60 -2.56 1.43 3.56
N SER A 61 -2.98 2.69 3.50
CA SER A 61 -2.39 3.73 4.35
C SER A 61 -3.41 4.78 4.79
N GLY A 62 -3.13 5.39 5.94
CA GLY A 62 -3.76 6.65 6.34
C GLY A 62 -3.27 7.86 5.53
N ARG A 63 -2.11 7.76 4.89
CA ARG A 63 -1.53 8.84 4.06
C ARG A 63 -2.43 9.16 2.87
N PRO A 64 -2.44 10.41 2.38
CA PRO A 64 -3.14 10.76 1.14
C PRO A 64 -2.64 9.93 -0.05
N LEU A 65 -3.54 9.58 -0.97
CA LEU A 65 -3.14 8.81 -2.17
C LEU A 65 -2.09 9.56 -3.00
N ALA A 66 -2.13 10.90 -3.02
CA ALA A 66 -1.14 11.72 -3.71
C ALA A 66 0.29 11.47 -3.18
N PHE A 67 0.47 11.42 -1.86
CA PHE A 67 1.76 11.13 -1.24
C PHE A 67 2.28 9.74 -1.64
N LEU A 68 1.42 8.72 -1.57
CA LEU A 68 1.82 7.35 -1.94
C LEU A 68 2.27 7.25 -3.40
N LEU A 69 1.66 8.01 -4.30
CA LEU A 69 2.02 8.01 -5.73
C LEU A 69 3.38 8.63 -6.01
N ASP A 70 3.90 9.46 -5.11
CA ASP A 70 5.20 10.11 -5.25
C ASP A 70 6.34 9.17 -4.82
N VAL A 71 6.05 8.20 -3.92
CA VAL A 71 7.08 7.37 -3.27
C VAL A 71 6.97 5.87 -3.55
N LEU A 72 5.85 5.40 -4.12
CA LEU A 72 5.60 4.00 -4.45
C LEU A 72 5.30 3.77 -5.93
N PRO A 73 5.60 2.58 -6.48
CA PRO A 73 5.33 2.28 -7.88
C PRO A 73 3.83 2.19 -8.18
N HIS A 74 3.42 2.71 -9.35
CA HIS A 74 2.03 2.71 -9.80
C HIS A 74 1.51 1.34 -10.27
N SER A 75 2.38 0.32 -10.28
CA SER A 75 2.00 -1.09 -10.50
C SER A 75 1.21 -1.67 -9.32
N LEU A 76 1.29 -1.04 -8.15
CA LEU A 76 0.56 -1.42 -6.95
C LEU A 76 -0.91 -1.00 -7.00
N ILE A 77 -1.71 -1.69 -6.20
CA ILE A 77 -2.97 -1.14 -5.71
C ILE A 77 -2.63 -0.23 -4.53
N LEU A 78 -2.91 1.05 -4.63
CA LEU A 78 -2.65 2.00 -3.55
C LEU A 78 -3.97 2.45 -2.98
N THR A 79 -4.10 2.48 -1.66
CA THR A 79 -5.21 3.14 -1.00
C THR A 79 -4.73 4.07 0.10
N GLY A 80 -5.24 5.29 0.05
CA GLY A 80 -4.92 6.37 0.97
C GLY A 80 -6.14 6.79 1.78
N LEU A 81 -5.89 7.64 2.78
CA LEU A 81 -6.91 8.12 3.72
C LEU A 81 -7.76 6.97 4.28
N TYR A 82 -7.10 5.89 4.73
CA TYR A 82 -7.76 4.73 5.34
C TYR A 82 -8.81 4.04 4.44
N GLY A 83 -8.66 4.09 3.11
CA GLY A 83 -9.62 3.49 2.19
C GLY A 83 -10.52 4.49 1.46
N LEU A 84 -10.46 5.79 1.81
CA LEU A 84 -11.30 6.79 1.15
C LEU A 84 -10.84 7.10 -0.29
N GLU A 85 -9.57 6.85 -0.60
CA GLU A 85 -8.97 7.05 -1.92
C GLU A 85 -8.26 5.79 -2.35
N ALA A 86 -8.32 5.46 -3.65
CA ALA A 86 -7.56 4.34 -4.20
C ALA A 86 -7.13 4.56 -5.65
N LEU A 87 -6.02 3.93 -6.03
CA LEU A 87 -5.59 3.68 -7.40
C LEU A 87 -5.50 2.17 -7.63
N SER A 88 -6.15 1.68 -8.69
CA SER A 88 -6.03 0.29 -9.13
C SER A 88 -6.16 0.20 -10.65
N GLY A 89 -5.17 -0.41 -11.32
CA GLY A 89 -5.16 -0.55 -12.78
C GLY A 89 -5.24 0.79 -13.52
N GLY A 90 -4.56 1.82 -13.01
CA GLY A 90 -4.57 3.18 -13.55
C GLY A 90 -5.88 3.96 -13.33
N ARG A 91 -6.85 3.38 -12.63
CA ARG A 91 -8.13 4.02 -12.33
C ARG A 91 -8.14 4.48 -10.88
N ARG A 92 -8.46 5.76 -10.67
CA ARG A 92 -8.74 6.32 -9.35
C ARG A 92 -10.16 6.00 -8.91
N PHE A 93 -10.32 5.72 -7.63
CA PHE A 93 -11.60 5.48 -6.99
C PHE A 93 -11.66 6.28 -5.69
N ASP A 94 -12.79 6.93 -5.48
CA ASP A 94 -13.13 7.59 -4.22
C ASP A 94 -14.22 6.77 -3.54
N HIS A 95 -14.13 6.63 -2.22
CA HIS A 95 -15.19 5.99 -1.47
C HIS A 95 -16.50 6.80 -1.64
N PRO A 96 -17.65 6.17 -1.94
CA PRO A 96 -18.90 6.90 -2.24
C PRO A 96 -19.36 7.83 -1.13
N GLN A 97 -18.97 7.55 0.12
CA GLN A 97 -19.28 8.37 1.30
C GLN A 97 -18.05 9.16 1.82
N GLY A 98 -16.94 9.17 1.09
CA GLY A 98 -15.66 9.73 1.57
C GLY A 98 -15.71 11.22 1.87
N GLY A 99 -16.60 11.98 1.22
CA GLY A 99 -16.77 13.41 1.51
C GLY A 99 -17.08 13.72 2.98
N ALA A 100 -17.90 12.89 3.64
CA ALA A 100 -18.27 13.10 5.05
C ALA A 100 -17.14 12.83 6.04
N TRP A 101 -16.09 12.12 5.61
CA TRP A 101 -15.00 11.66 6.47
C TRP A 101 -13.69 12.39 6.23
N ARG A 102 -13.50 13.02 5.06
CA ARG A 102 -12.29 13.79 4.72
C ARG A 102 -12.04 14.94 5.69
N GLU A 103 -13.07 15.73 5.98
CA GLU A 103 -12.97 16.87 6.90
C GLU A 103 -12.58 16.43 8.33
N VAL A 104 -12.92 15.20 8.72
CA VAL A 104 -12.58 14.65 10.04
C VAL A 104 -11.13 14.14 10.08
N ILE A 105 -10.58 13.69 8.95
CA ILE A 105 -9.21 13.17 8.86
C ILE A 105 -8.17 14.29 8.84
N ASP A 106 -8.49 15.44 8.25
CA ASP A 106 -7.60 16.62 8.25
C ASP A 106 -7.27 17.13 9.68
N ASP A 107 -8.07 16.73 10.68
CA ASP A 107 -7.91 17.11 12.09
C ASP A 107 -7.08 16.10 12.93
N VAL A 108 -6.55 15.02 12.33
CA VAL A 108 -5.79 13.94 13.01
C VAL A 108 -4.33 13.94 12.59
#